data_AF-A0A3G2C830-F1
#
_entry.id   AF-A0A3G2C830-F1
#
_cell.length_a   1.000
_cell.length_b   1.000
_cell.length_c   1.000
_cell.angle_alpha   90.00
_cell.angle_beta   90.00
_cell.angle_gamma   90.00
#
_symmetry.space_group_name_H-M   'P 1'
#
loop_
_entity.id
_entity.type
_entity.pdbx_description
1 polymer ?
#
loop_
_entity_poly.entity_id
_entity_poly.type
_entity_poly.pdbx_seq_one_letter_code
_entity_poly.pdbx_strand_id
1 'polypeptide(L)'
;MLSPCYTVFHPETETFSNLWTAYNPDYAAFLADYEEDVRRYGKLEGFMPKPDAPEGIFTASMLPWATFEGFHLELPRGNDYLLPIFTMGRMHTREGRTLLPLAIQAHHAVCDGFHACRLAREVQALLDAPEAWRGQ
;
A
#
# COMPACT_ATOMS: atom_id res chain seq x y z
N MET A 1 -9.39 1.49 -13.45
CA MET A 1 -9.45 1.14 -12.01
C MET A 1 -8.01 0.87 -11.57
N LEU A 2 -7.59 1.34 -10.40
CA LEU A 2 -6.20 1.16 -9.94
C LEU A 2 -6.06 -0.10 -9.08
N SER A 3 -4.96 -0.83 -9.25
CA SER A 3 -4.64 -2.04 -8.49
C SER A 3 -3.48 -1.78 -7.51
N PRO A 4 -3.51 -2.31 -6.28
CA PRO A 4 -2.38 -2.17 -5.36
C PRO A 4 -1.17 -2.97 -5.84
N CYS A 5 0.00 -2.37 -5.72
CA CYS A 5 1.32 -2.99 -5.86
C CYS A 5 2.05 -2.89 -4.51
N TYR A 6 2.32 -4.02 -3.87
CA TYR A 6 2.76 -4.10 -2.48
C TYR A 6 4.04 -4.89 -2.29
N THR A 7 4.81 -4.51 -1.27
CA THR A 7 6.11 -5.13 -0.95
C THR A 7 5.95 -6.46 -0.21
N VAL A 8 6.68 -7.48 -0.64
CA VAL A 8 6.84 -8.79 0.03
C VAL A 8 8.30 -8.95 0.42
N PHE A 9 8.57 -9.21 1.69
CA PHE A 9 9.92 -9.34 2.24
C PHE A 9 10.40 -10.80 2.21
N HIS A 10 11.66 -11.01 1.82
CA HIS A 10 12.32 -12.32 1.77
C HIS A 10 13.33 -12.43 2.94
N PRO A 11 12.99 -13.12 4.04
CA PRO A 11 13.83 -13.13 5.24
C PRO A 11 15.19 -13.80 5.04
N GLU A 12 15.29 -14.77 4.12
CA GLU A 12 16.52 -15.53 3.88
C GLU A 12 17.60 -14.70 3.16
N THR A 13 17.18 -13.73 2.35
CA THR A 13 18.09 -12.86 1.56
C THR A 13 18.06 -11.41 1.99
N GLU A 14 17.20 -11.05 2.93
CA GLU A 14 16.98 -9.67 3.39
C GLU A 14 16.63 -8.70 2.25
N THR A 15 15.99 -9.22 1.20
CA THR A 15 15.52 -8.46 0.04
C THR A 15 14.01 -8.33 0.02
N PHE A 16 13.47 -7.59 -0.95
CA PHE A 16 12.03 -7.50 -1.18
C PHE A 16 11.68 -7.64 -2.67
N SER A 17 10.45 -8.06 -2.91
CA SER A 17 9.77 -8.05 -4.21
C SER A 17 8.53 -7.17 -4.15
N ASN A 18 8.04 -6.73 -5.31
CA ASN A 18 6.73 -6.11 -5.42
C ASN A 18 5.76 -7.09 -6.11
N LEU A 19 4.62 -7.34 -5.49
CA LEU A 19 3.50 -8.05 -6.09
C LEU A 19 2.35 -7.08 -6.34
N TRP A 20 1.45 -7.44 -7.24
CA TRP A 20 0.23 -6.68 -7.48
C TRP A 20 -0.96 -7.63 -7.53
N THR A 21 -2.11 -7.18 -7.06
CA THR A 21 -3.37 -7.92 -7.14
C THR A 21 -4.40 -7.06 -7.82
N ALA A 22 -5.17 -7.65 -8.75
CA ALA A 22 -6.23 -6.90 -9.42
C ALA A 22 -7.25 -6.40 -8.39
N TYR A 23 -7.56 -5.10 -8.41
CA TYR A 23 -8.57 -4.58 -7.49
C TYR A 23 -9.94 -5.18 -7.78
N ASN A 24 -10.61 -5.60 -6.71
CA ASN A 24 -11.99 -6.06 -6.72
C ASN A 24 -12.75 -5.29 -5.62
N PRO A 25 -13.94 -4.71 -5.91
CA PRO A 25 -14.73 -4.03 -4.89
C PRO A 25 -15.28 -4.97 -3.82
N ASP A 26 -15.43 -6.27 -4.13
CA ASP A 26 -15.75 -7.30 -3.15
C ASP A 26 -14.47 -7.69 -2.39
N TYR A 27 -14.48 -7.49 -1.07
CA TYR A 27 -13.31 -7.71 -0.24
C TYR A 27 -12.90 -9.18 -0.18
N ALA A 28 -13.86 -10.10 -0.13
CA ALA A 28 -13.58 -11.53 -0.04
C ALA A 28 -12.93 -12.03 -1.32
N ALA A 29 -13.41 -11.58 -2.48
CA ALA A 29 -12.83 -11.87 -3.78
C ALA A 29 -11.44 -11.25 -3.92
N PHE A 30 -11.25 -9.97 -3.52
CA PHE A 30 -9.92 -9.34 -3.50
C PHE A 30 -8.94 -10.11 -2.61
N LEU A 31 -9.37 -10.52 -1.43
CA LEU A 31 -8.54 -11.26 -0.48
C LEU A 31 -8.13 -12.62 -1.05
N ALA A 32 -9.06 -13.35 -1.67
CA ALA A 32 -8.76 -14.63 -2.31
C ALA A 32 -7.74 -14.47 -3.45
N ASP A 33 -7.89 -13.44 -4.28
CA ASP A 33 -6.93 -13.14 -5.36
C ASP A 33 -5.55 -12.75 -4.80
N TYR A 34 -5.51 -11.94 -3.73
CA TYR A 34 -4.28 -11.58 -3.03
C TYR A 34 -3.56 -12.80 -2.45
N GLU A 35 -4.29 -13.67 -1.76
CA GLU A 35 -3.74 -14.88 -1.15
C GLU A 35 -3.17 -15.83 -2.22
N GLU A 36 -3.86 -15.97 -3.36
CA GLU A 36 -3.38 -16.77 -4.48
C GLU A 36 -2.12 -16.17 -5.12
N ASP A 37 -2.07 -14.85 -5.30
CA ASP A 37 -0.88 -14.15 -5.79
C ASP A 37 0.31 -14.33 -4.85
N VAL A 38 0.13 -14.17 -3.55
CA VAL A 38 1.18 -14.39 -2.55
C VAL A 38 1.61 -15.86 -2.53
N ARG A 39 0.67 -16.80 -2.64
CA ARG A 39 0.98 -18.24 -2.68
C ARG A 39 1.82 -18.62 -3.90
N ARG A 40 1.51 -18.05 -5.06
CA ARG A 40 2.19 -18.35 -6.33
C ARG A 40 3.53 -17.63 -6.47
N TYR A 41 3.61 -16.37 -6.06
CA TYR A 41 4.73 -15.48 -6.39
C TYR A 41 5.49 -14.96 -5.17
N GLY A 42 4.95 -15.09 -3.95
CA GLY A 42 5.53 -14.49 -2.74
C GLY A 42 6.86 -15.07 -2.27
N LYS A 43 7.28 -16.22 -2.80
CA LYS A 43 8.61 -16.82 -2.57
C LYS A 43 9.58 -16.61 -3.72
N LEU A 44 9.14 -16.01 -4.82
CA LEU A 44 10.00 -15.74 -5.96
C LEU A 44 10.73 -14.43 -5.73
N GLU A 45 12.06 -14.49 -5.79
CA GLU A 45 12.91 -13.31 -5.74
C GLU A 45 12.88 -12.54 -7.06
N GLY A 46 13.30 -11.28 -7.01
CA GLY A 46 13.27 -10.34 -8.14
C GLY A 46 12.35 -9.15 -7.86
N PHE A 47 12.57 -8.03 -8.55
CA PHE A 47 11.88 -6.78 -8.23
C PHE A 47 10.36 -6.84 -8.45
N MET A 48 9.92 -7.51 -9.52
CA MET A 48 8.51 -7.76 -9.86
C MET A 48 8.35 -9.18 -10.42
N PRO A 49 8.20 -10.20 -9.57
CA PRO A 49 8.22 -11.60 -10.01
C PRO A 49 6.89 -12.05 -10.63
N LYS A 50 5.77 -11.35 -10.35
CA LYS A 50 4.49 -11.57 -11.03
C LYS A 50 4.50 -10.83 -12.38
N PRO A 51 4.33 -11.52 -13.52
CA PRO A 51 4.37 -10.88 -14.84
C PRO A 51 3.14 -10.00 -15.08
N ASP A 52 3.15 -9.28 -16.20
CA ASP A 52 1.99 -8.59 -16.78
C ASP A 52 1.30 -7.59 -15.84
N ALA A 53 2.09 -6.84 -15.07
CA ALA A 53 1.57 -5.76 -14.24
C ALA A 53 0.81 -4.72 -15.09
N PRO A 54 -0.42 -4.34 -14.70
CA PRO A 54 -1.18 -3.34 -15.45
C PRO A 54 -0.55 -1.95 -15.28
N GLU A 55 -0.78 -1.05 -16.25
CA GLU A 55 -0.30 0.34 -16.15
C GLU A 55 -0.89 1.08 -14.94
N GLY A 56 -2.14 0.76 -14.58
CA GLY A 56 -2.87 1.37 -13.47
C GLY A 56 -2.58 0.72 -12.12
N ILE A 57 -1.36 0.82 -11.61
CA ILE A 57 -1.00 0.38 -10.25
C ILE A 57 -0.57 1.53 -9.35
N PHE A 58 -0.84 1.45 -8.06
CA PHE A 58 -0.26 2.37 -7.08
C PHE A 58 0.57 1.58 -6.07
N THR A 59 1.59 2.22 -5.49
CA THR A 59 2.55 1.53 -4.61
C THR A 59 2.12 1.65 -3.16
N ALA A 60 2.10 0.51 -2.45
CA ALA A 60 1.85 0.41 -1.02
C ALA A 60 2.96 -0.41 -0.34
N SER A 61 3.83 0.27 0.40
CA SER A 61 4.95 -0.34 1.12
C SER A 61 4.68 -0.42 2.62
N MET A 62 5.31 -1.39 3.29
CA MET A 62 5.26 -1.53 4.74
C MET A 62 6.65 -1.68 5.35
N LEU A 63 6.88 -0.94 6.45
CA LEU A 63 8.05 -1.05 7.32
C LEU A 63 7.63 -1.66 8.66
N PRO A 64 7.41 -2.99 8.73
CA PRO A 64 6.84 -3.63 9.92
C PRO A 64 7.76 -3.57 11.14
N TRP A 65 9.04 -3.20 10.96
CA TRP A 65 10.04 -3.15 12.03
C TRP A 65 10.16 -1.77 12.71
N ALA A 66 9.68 -0.70 12.09
CA ALA A 66 9.91 0.67 12.56
C ALA A 66 8.63 1.51 12.57
N THR A 67 8.45 2.31 13.62
CA THR A 67 7.49 3.42 13.62
C THR A 67 8.18 4.69 13.13
N PHE A 68 7.41 5.64 12.58
CA PHE A 68 7.94 6.92 12.12
C PHE A 68 6.95 8.06 12.35
N GLU A 69 7.47 9.28 12.45
CA GLU A 69 6.67 10.51 12.43
C GLU A 69 6.69 11.21 11.06
N GLY A 70 7.67 10.88 10.23
CA GLY A 70 7.79 11.36 8.85
C GLY A 70 8.55 10.35 7.98
N PHE A 71 8.10 10.19 6.75
CA PHE A 71 8.73 9.33 5.74
C PHE A 71 8.62 10.01 4.37
N HIS A 72 9.73 10.09 3.64
CA HIS A 72 9.80 10.73 2.34
C HIS A 72 10.67 9.91 1.40
N LEU A 73 10.19 9.67 0.18
CA LEU A 73 11.01 9.11 -0.90
C LEU A 73 11.45 10.24 -1.81
N GLU A 74 12.76 10.41 -1.94
CA GLU A 74 13.32 11.25 -3.00
C GLU A 74 13.22 10.47 -4.32
N LEU A 75 12.56 11.06 -5.33
CA LEU A 75 12.37 10.45 -6.65
C LEU A 75 13.13 11.29 -7.69
N PRO A 76 14.40 10.96 -8.02
CA PRO A 76 15.25 11.79 -8.90
C PRO A 76 14.71 12.00 -10.32
N ARG A 77 13.69 11.24 -10.72
CA ARG A 77 12.97 11.34 -12.01
C ARG A 77 11.44 11.27 -11.84
N GLY A 78 10.93 11.79 -10.72
CA GLY A 78 9.51 11.67 -10.35
C GLY A 78 8.52 12.55 -11.12
N ASN A 79 8.97 13.42 -12.03
CA ASN A 79 8.10 14.41 -12.70
C ASN A 79 6.92 13.81 -13.46
N ASP A 80 7.10 12.61 -14.01
CA ASP A 80 6.04 11.91 -14.77
C ASP A 80 5.35 10.81 -13.94
N TYR A 81 5.77 10.60 -12.69
CA TYR A 81 5.18 9.61 -11.80
C TYR A 81 4.01 10.24 -11.03
N LEU A 82 2.81 10.10 -11.57
CA LEU A 82 1.59 10.73 -11.04
C LEU A 82 0.84 9.87 -10.02
N LEU A 83 1.16 8.59 -9.94
CA LEU A 83 0.47 7.63 -9.08
C LEU A 83 0.88 7.84 -7.61
N PRO A 84 -0.03 7.71 -6.63
CA PRO A 84 0.32 7.90 -5.24
C PRO A 84 1.23 6.77 -4.74
N ILE A 85 2.08 7.10 -3.76
CA ILE A 85 2.87 6.12 -3.00
C ILE A 85 2.44 6.19 -1.55
N PHE A 86 2.13 5.04 -0.98
CA PHE A 86 1.81 4.88 0.43
C PHE A 86 2.92 4.09 1.11
N THR A 87 3.35 4.58 2.28
CA THR A 87 4.24 3.83 3.17
C THR A 87 3.59 3.75 4.55
N MET A 88 3.47 2.53 5.07
CA MET A 88 2.96 2.27 6.41
C MET A 88 4.08 1.83 7.34
N GLY A 89 4.05 2.29 8.59
CA GLY A 89 5.00 1.89 9.63
C GLY A 89 4.45 0.80 10.53
N ARG A 90 5.29 0.35 11.47
CA ARG A 90 4.87 -0.52 12.58
C ARG A 90 3.82 0.18 13.44
N MET A 91 2.70 -0.50 13.68
CA MET A 91 1.67 -0.05 14.62
C MET A 91 2.22 0.07 16.04
N HIS A 92 1.72 1.04 16.80
CA HIS A 92 2.11 1.22 18.20
C HIS A 92 0.94 1.77 19.03
N THR A 93 0.97 1.53 20.34
CA THR A 93 -0.07 2.02 21.26
C THR A 93 0.35 3.33 21.91
N ARG A 94 -0.53 4.32 21.92
CA ARG A 94 -0.36 5.59 22.63
C ARG A 94 -1.69 6.00 23.25
N GLU A 95 -1.70 6.27 24.56
CA GLU A 95 -2.89 6.75 25.28
C GLU A 95 -4.13 5.86 25.07
N GLY A 96 -3.94 4.53 25.09
CA GLY A 96 -5.02 3.56 24.88
C GLY A 96 -5.51 3.42 23.42
N ARG A 97 -4.89 4.12 22.46
CA ARG A 97 -5.19 4.03 21.03
C ARG A 97 -4.09 3.27 20.29
N THR A 98 -4.47 2.42 19.33
CA THR A 98 -3.52 1.82 18.38
C THR A 98 -3.37 2.75 17.18
N LEU A 99 -2.15 3.21 16.92
CA LEU A 99 -1.80 4.14 15.86
C LEU A 99 -1.00 3.42 14.77
N LEU A 100 -1.35 3.68 13.51
CA LEU A 100 -0.62 3.23 12.33
C LEU A 100 0.01 4.45 11.65
N PRO A 101 1.35 4.57 11.58
CA PRO A 101 2.00 5.58 10.77
C PRO A 101 1.66 5.38 9.28
N LEU A 102 1.18 6.42 8.61
CA LEU A 102 0.86 6.42 7.18
C LEU A 102 1.48 7.68 6.54
N ALA A 103 2.37 7.47 5.57
CA ALA A 103 2.86 8.52 4.70
C ALA A 103 2.16 8.44 3.34
N ILE A 104 1.68 9.59 2.85
CA ILE A 104 1.05 9.74 1.53
C ILE A 104 1.96 10.65 0.71
N GLN A 105 2.54 10.11 -0.35
CA GLN A 105 3.27 10.90 -1.32
C GLN A 105 2.45 10.96 -2.62
N ALA A 106 2.20 12.17 -3.09
CA ALA A 106 1.43 12.42 -4.31
C ALA A 106 2.07 13.55 -5.12
N HIS A 107 1.91 13.49 -6.43
CA HIS A 107 2.43 14.51 -7.33
C HIS A 107 1.49 15.73 -7.39
N HIS A 108 2.03 16.94 -7.21
CA HIS A 108 1.22 18.16 -7.09
C HIS A 108 0.43 18.54 -8.34
N ALA A 109 0.84 18.06 -9.51
CA ALA A 109 0.10 18.28 -10.76
C ALA A 109 -1.28 17.62 -10.78
N VAL A 110 -1.53 16.59 -9.95
CA VAL A 110 -2.80 15.85 -9.90
C VAL A 110 -3.46 15.82 -8.53
N CYS A 111 -2.71 16.14 -7.46
CA CYS A 111 -3.21 16.20 -6.09
C CYS A 111 -2.71 17.45 -5.36
N ASP A 112 -3.62 18.17 -4.72
CA ASP A 112 -3.27 19.22 -3.75
C ASP A 112 -3.46 18.73 -2.31
N GLY A 113 -3.21 19.62 -1.34
CA GLY A 113 -3.38 19.32 0.08
C GLY A 113 -4.82 18.96 0.48
N PHE A 114 -5.84 19.48 -0.22
CA PHE A 114 -7.23 19.11 0.03
C PHE A 114 -7.48 17.64 -0.31
N HIS A 115 -6.98 17.16 -1.46
CA HIS A 115 -7.14 15.78 -1.89
C HIS A 115 -6.47 14.81 -0.90
N ALA A 116 -5.23 15.10 -0.47
CA ALA A 116 -4.52 14.29 0.51
C ALA A 116 -5.24 14.23 1.86
N CYS A 117 -5.68 15.39 2.38
CA CYS A 117 -6.43 15.47 3.64
C CYS A 117 -7.81 14.80 3.55
N ARG A 118 -8.46 14.82 2.38
CA ARG A 118 -9.72 14.08 2.16
C ARG A 118 -9.47 12.57 2.20
N LEU A 119 -8.47 12.08 1.48
CA LEU A 119 -8.12 10.66 1.48
C LEU A 119 -7.79 10.15 2.88
N ALA A 120 -6.96 10.88 3.65
CA ALA A 120 -6.61 10.48 5.01
C ALA A 120 -7.84 10.36 5.94
N ARG A 121 -8.82 11.27 5.80
CA ARG A 121 -10.07 11.22 6.57
C ARG A 121 -10.97 10.05 6.15
N GLU A 122 -11.09 9.79 4.85
CA GLU A 122 -11.89 8.67 4.33
C GLU A 122 -11.29 7.32 4.75
N VAL A 123 -9.96 7.17 4.69
CA VAL A 123 -9.25 5.99 5.20
C VAL A 123 -9.51 5.81 6.70
N GLN A 124 -9.43 6.87 7.50
CA GLN A 124 -9.76 6.78 8.93
C GLN A 124 -11.19 6.32 9.16
N ALA A 125 -12.17 6.89 8.45
CA ALA A 125 -13.57 6.50 8.57
C ALA A 125 -13.82 5.02 8.20
N LEU A 126 -13.12 4.51 7.18
CA LEU A 126 -13.18 3.09 6.78
C LEU A 126 -12.55 2.17 7.84
N LEU A 127 -11.52 2.63 8.56
CA LEU A 127 -10.90 1.89 9.66
C LEU A 127 -11.76 1.91 10.92
N ASP A 128 -12.53 2.98 11.14
CA ASP A 128 -13.44 3.11 12.28
C ASP A 128 -14.71 2.25 12.12
N ALA A 129 -15.08 1.88 10.88
CA ALA A 129 -16.25 1.07 10.55
C ALA A 129 -15.91 -0.11 9.59
N PRO A 130 -15.07 -1.07 10.00
CA PRO A 130 -14.57 -2.12 9.12
C PRO A 130 -15.65 -3.08 8.59
N GLU A 131 -16.76 -3.24 9.31
CA GLU A 131 -17.93 -4.00 8.88
C GLU A 131 -18.57 -3.47 7.60
N ALA A 132 -18.36 -2.19 7.25
CA ALA A 132 -18.90 -1.58 6.04
C ALA A 132 -18.31 -2.16 4.74
N TRP A 133 -17.15 -2.82 4.82
CA TRP A 133 -16.45 -3.37 3.65
C TRP A 133 -15.99 -4.82 3.82
N ARG A 134 -15.97 -5.39 5.04
CA ARG A 134 -15.54 -6.78 5.29
C ARG A 134 -16.58 -7.87 5.01
N GLY A 135 -17.85 -7.51 4.83
CA GLY A 135 -18.98 -8.45 4.70
C GLY A 135 -19.88 -8.22 3.49
N GLN A 136 -19.36 -7.51 2.47
CA GLN A 136 -19.98 -7.48 1.14
C GLN A 136 -19.54 -8.70 0.35
#